data_AF-A0A060SA96-F1
#
_entry.id   AF-A0A060SA96-F1
#
_cell.length_a   1.000
_cell.length_b   1.000
_cell.length_c   1.000
_cell.angle_alpha   90.00
_cell.angle_beta   90.00
_cell.angle_gamma   90.00
#
_symmetry.space_group_name_H-M   'P 1'
#
loop_
_entity.id
_entity.type
_entity.pdbx_description
1 polymer ?
#
loop_
_entity_poly.entity_id
_entity_poly.type
_entity_poly.pdbx_seq_one_letter_code
_entity_poly.pdbx_strand_id
1 'polypeptide(L)'
;MSTRHSFLSTTGLIRPHSVASVTENTIPPLRHAKLGGTKPGTQRPKALATSKMVAKAGMIPLGASFIVGLAVFLSLLFILTVSCAFIPDDDKQPSFASTLDDVAANTPGIVLVGDDVDVDVDEPALTIRWSIIACGQGFVLNGSPTSHGSVNCGLAAMPLAIYVDGGRDPAITYDPTLFPYLNGTGQRNNIQNMYQFEDDHVLDVHEARLYPFDTYLLTTSIRAWSTAENRSIPIQRLFTISTTSSFAIASDDAAGSVKIAYGSDALSRDITLRVKRPAEAQVYTLLLFGASWMLAHATVALVAFSWYTEGSNAICKHLVFTSLVILLIPQLRSTMPDAPGFDGVLIDAIGFFPQMLLTLPEAESTSTMPVGIEAWVTQIPPVTRAWLALSVLTSLAVQCQLVTPLQLYFSFKAAFTNMQPWRAFTTFFYFGSISLDFVFHMFFFMRYSRMLEESSFANKKADYFWMLLQSAVLLLALSPLVNLPFLSSPLAFVPIYLWSRRHPSTPISLFGLVTITAPYLPLALVGLAWMLNGTWRAAAGDLLGCAVGHVAWFLRDVWTREMVGGPTFFSEAPESLTTSSFTVRNGTSPQPN
;
A
#
# COMPACT_ATOMS: atom_id res chain seq x y z
N MET A 1 2.42 46.40 -13.63
CA MET A 1 2.85 46.00 -12.26
C MET A 1 3.52 44.65 -12.39
N SER A 2 4.74 44.49 -11.85
CA SER A 2 5.61 43.35 -12.18
C SER A 2 5.50 42.18 -11.20
N THR A 3 5.98 41.02 -11.66
CA THR A 3 5.91 39.70 -11.04
C THR A 3 6.76 39.54 -9.77
N ARG A 4 6.36 38.57 -8.92
CA ARG A 4 7.11 38.13 -7.75
C ARG A 4 8.22 37.15 -8.15
N HIS A 5 9.40 37.24 -7.51
CA HIS A 5 10.49 36.28 -7.66
C HIS A 5 10.67 35.38 -6.43
N SER A 6 11.20 34.19 -6.69
CA SER A 6 11.53 33.11 -5.75
C SER A 6 12.53 33.50 -4.66
N PHE A 7 12.35 32.90 -3.47
CA PHE A 7 13.33 32.89 -2.37
C PHE A 7 13.80 31.46 -2.09
N LEU A 8 15.03 31.12 -2.51
CA LEU A 8 15.77 29.95 -2.05
C LEU A 8 17.27 30.29 -2.04
N SER A 9 17.83 30.71 -0.89
CA SER A 9 19.27 30.57 -0.59
C SER A 9 19.62 30.89 0.87
N THR A 10 19.94 29.84 1.63
CA THR A 10 20.72 29.78 2.89
C THR A 10 20.89 28.28 3.17
N THR A 11 22.04 27.67 3.44
CA THR A 11 23.47 28.04 3.55
C THR A 11 24.25 26.82 3.00
N GLY A 12 25.43 26.86 2.38
CA GLY A 12 26.57 27.75 2.55
C GLY A 12 27.77 26.93 3.06
N LEU A 13 28.68 26.49 2.18
CA LEU A 13 30.03 26.02 2.55
C LEU A 13 30.99 25.94 1.35
N ILE A 14 32.27 26.27 1.60
CA ILE A 14 33.49 26.13 0.77
C ILE A 14 33.79 27.27 -0.24
N ARG A 15 35.00 27.86 -0.04
CA ARG A 15 35.63 28.96 -0.80
C ARG A 15 36.36 28.47 -2.06
N PRO A 16 36.55 29.34 -3.09
CA PRO A 16 37.68 29.28 -4.01
C PRO A 16 38.87 30.16 -3.56
N HIS A 17 40.06 29.90 -4.09
CA HIS A 17 41.31 30.63 -3.83
C HIS A 17 41.54 31.82 -4.78
N SER A 18 42.13 32.92 -4.31
CA SER A 18 42.79 33.94 -5.15
C SER A 18 43.82 34.81 -4.40
N VAL A 19 45.09 34.76 -4.84
CA VAL A 19 46.22 35.69 -4.59
C VAL A 19 47.29 35.33 -5.65
N ALA A 20 48.05 36.18 -6.35
CA ALA A 20 47.96 37.59 -6.76
C ALA A 20 48.94 37.78 -7.96
N SER A 21 49.15 38.99 -8.47
CA SER A 21 50.13 39.27 -9.54
C SER A 21 50.91 40.57 -9.28
N VAL A 22 52.15 40.67 -9.82
CA VAL A 22 52.95 41.91 -10.05
C VAL A 22 53.47 42.62 -8.76
N THR A 23 54.75 43.02 -8.56
CA THR A 23 56.07 42.90 -9.25
C THR A 23 57.21 43.23 -8.26
N GLU A 24 58.47 42.94 -8.66
CA GLU A 24 59.67 43.84 -8.60
C GLU A 24 60.98 43.21 -8.06
N ASN A 25 62.12 43.81 -8.45
CA ASN A 25 63.47 43.20 -8.56
C ASN A 25 64.34 43.26 -7.28
N THR A 26 65.45 42.48 -7.22
CA THR A 26 66.88 42.95 -7.18
C THR A 26 67.88 41.82 -6.77
N ILE A 27 69.17 41.94 -7.19
CA ILE A 27 70.27 40.93 -7.30
C ILE A 27 71.61 41.64 -6.88
N PRO A 28 72.66 41.09 -6.18
CA PRO A 28 73.44 39.81 -6.38
C PRO A 28 73.90 39.15 -5.02
N PRO A 29 75.05 38.42 -4.80
CA PRO A 29 76.03 37.75 -5.70
C PRO A 29 76.49 36.29 -5.38
N LEU A 30 77.00 35.67 -6.46
CA LEU A 30 77.98 34.57 -6.68
C LEU A 30 78.85 33.96 -5.55
N ARG A 31 79.20 32.66 -5.74
CA ARG A 31 80.61 32.21 -5.83
C ARG A 31 80.84 30.92 -6.66
N HIS A 32 81.73 31.00 -7.66
CA HIS A 32 82.62 30.01 -8.33
C HIS A 32 82.19 28.53 -8.51
N ALA A 33 82.10 28.00 -9.76
CA ALA A 33 83.17 27.44 -10.63
C ALA A 33 83.50 25.95 -10.33
N LYS A 34 83.93 25.07 -11.25
CA LYS A 34 84.48 25.23 -12.62
C LYS A 34 84.27 23.95 -13.47
N LEU A 35 83.99 24.17 -14.75
CA LEU A 35 84.31 23.40 -15.97
C LEU A 35 85.17 22.11 -15.87
N GLY A 36 84.80 21.08 -16.65
CA GLY A 36 85.67 19.96 -17.06
C GLY A 36 84.88 18.72 -17.48
N GLY A 37 84.88 18.34 -18.76
CA GLY A 37 84.11 17.17 -19.23
C GLY A 37 84.83 16.39 -20.33
N THR A 38 84.30 15.21 -20.68
CA THR A 38 84.69 14.49 -21.91
C THR A 38 83.63 13.51 -22.43
N LYS A 39 83.10 13.86 -23.60
CA LYS A 39 82.58 13.01 -24.70
C LYS A 39 81.26 12.20 -24.54
N PRO A 40 80.54 11.94 -25.65
CA PRO A 40 79.11 11.62 -25.62
C PRO A 40 78.77 10.17 -26.01
N GLY A 41 77.76 9.60 -25.37
CA GLY A 41 77.11 8.34 -25.75
C GLY A 41 75.67 8.59 -26.22
N THR A 42 75.34 8.13 -27.42
CA THR A 42 74.06 8.40 -28.11
C THR A 42 72.85 7.81 -27.37
N GLN A 43 71.96 8.64 -26.81
CA GLN A 43 70.64 8.19 -26.35
C GLN A 43 69.56 8.62 -27.35
N ARG A 44 68.87 7.64 -27.95
CA ARG A 44 67.59 7.87 -28.63
C ARG A 44 66.53 8.29 -27.60
N PRO A 45 65.59 9.19 -27.94
CA PRO A 45 64.52 9.56 -27.03
C PRO A 45 63.64 8.34 -26.73
N LYS A 46 63.55 7.95 -25.46
CA LYS A 46 62.47 7.06 -25.03
C LYS A 46 61.17 7.85 -25.08
N ALA A 47 60.27 7.43 -25.97
CA ALA A 47 58.94 8.00 -26.08
C ALA A 47 58.22 7.97 -24.71
N LEU A 48 57.50 9.04 -24.39
CA LEU A 48 56.67 9.14 -23.20
C LEU A 48 55.66 7.99 -23.24
N ALA A 49 55.80 7.02 -22.33
CA ALA A 49 54.92 5.87 -22.29
C ALA A 49 53.51 6.31 -21.90
N THR A 50 52.60 6.36 -22.88
CA THR A 50 51.17 6.43 -22.59
C THR A 50 50.80 5.22 -21.75
N SER A 51 50.26 5.47 -20.55
CA SER A 51 49.78 4.42 -19.67
C SER A 51 48.63 3.69 -20.35
N LYS A 52 48.92 2.56 -21.00
CA LYS A 52 47.90 1.65 -21.50
C LYS A 52 47.14 1.12 -20.29
N MET A 53 45.84 1.42 -20.22
CA MET A 53 44.93 0.81 -19.25
C MET A 53 45.04 -0.71 -19.37
N VAL A 54 45.62 -1.35 -18.36
CA VAL A 54 45.77 -2.80 -18.33
C VAL A 54 44.43 -3.41 -17.94
N ALA A 55 43.75 -4.02 -18.90
CA ALA A 55 42.53 -4.76 -18.65
C ALA A 55 42.83 -5.99 -17.78
N LYS A 56 42.34 -6.01 -16.54
CA LYS A 56 42.19 -7.25 -15.77
C LYS A 56 40.89 -7.93 -16.20
N ALA A 57 40.97 -9.22 -16.55
CA ALA A 57 39.83 -10.10 -16.83
C ALA A 57 38.85 -9.61 -17.94
N GLY A 58 39.34 -8.95 -19.00
CA GLY A 58 38.55 -8.65 -20.19
C GLY A 58 37.50 -7.53 -20.06
N MET A 59 37.29 -6.98 -18.87
CA MET A 59 36.42 -5.81 -18.67
C MET A 59 37.18 -4.53 -19.02
N ILE A 60 36.68 -3.78 -20.01
CA ILE A 60 37.17 -2.45 -20.35
C ILE A 60 36.50 -1.45 -19.40
N PRO A 61 37.24 -0.70 -18.55
CA PRO A 61 36.64 0.31 -17.69
C PRO A 61 36.04 1.43 -18.55
N LEU A 62 34.74 1.69 -18.37
CA LEU A 62 34.07 2.84 -18.99
C LEU A 62 34.70 4.13 -18.43
N GLY A 63 35.30 4.93 -19.31
CA GLY A 63 35.94 6.18 -18.91
C GLY A 63 34.93 7.18 -18.34
N ALA A 64 35.34 7.99 -17.35
CA ALA A 64 34.45 8.94 -16.67
C ALA A 64 33.67 9.85 -17.65
N SER A 65 34.29 10.28 -18.74
CA SER A 65 33.66 11.08 -19.79
C SER A 65 32.48 10.38 -20.48
N PHE A 66 32.54 9.05 -20.64
CA PHE A 66 31.45 8.26 -21.20
C PHE A 66 30.27 8.16 -20.21
N ILE A 67 30.56 7.97 -18.91
CA ILE A 67 29.55 7.91 -17.86
C ILE A 67 28.81 9.26 -17.75
N VAL A 68 29.55 10.38 -17.78
CA VAL A 68 28.95 11.73 -17.78
C VAL A 68 28.13 11.97 -19.05
N GLY A 69 28.63 11.58 -20.23
CA GLY A 69 27.89 11.69 -21.49
C GLY A 69 26.59 10.88 -21.50
N LEU A 70 26.63 9.64 -20.97
CA LEU A 70 25.45 8.78 -20.82
C LEU A 70 24.44 9.37 -19.84
N ALA A 71 24.90 9.89 -18.69
CA ALA A 71 24.02 10.52 -17.70
C ALA A 71 23.29 11.74 -18.29
N VAL A 72 24.02 12.64 -18.99
CA VAL A 72 23.42 13.80 -19.66
C VAL A 72 22.44 13.37 -20.75
N PHE A 73 22.78 12.35 -21.56
CA PHE A 73 21.87 11.82 -22.58
C PHE A 73 20.58 11.27 -21.98
N LEU A 74 20.67 10.46 -20.92
CA LEU A 74 19.51 9.91 -20.22
C LEU A 74 18.65 11.00 -19.56
N SER A 75 19.27 12.05 -18.98
CA SER A 75 18.53 13.19 -18.43
C SER A 75 17.79 13.98 -19.51
N LEU A 76 18.42 14.24 -20.66
CA LEU A 76 17.79 14.92 -21.79
C LEU A 76 16.66 14.09 -22.40
N LEU A 77 16.84 12.77 -22.52
CA LEU A 77 15.82 11.85 -22.97
C LEU A 77 14.61 11.85 -22.01
N PHE A 78 14.86 11.78 -20.71
CA PHE A 78 13.81 11.85 -19.68
C PHE A 78 13.02 13.16 -19.75
N ILE A 79 13.71 14.31 -19.80
CA ILE A 79 13.08 15.64 -19.94
C ILE A 79 12.22 15.71 -21.21
N LEU A 80 12.71 15.17 -22.34
CA LEU A 80 11.96 15.12 -23.59
C LEU A 80 10.71 14.24 -23.44
N THR A 81 10.82 13.03 -22.90
CA THR A 81 9.66 12.13 -22.70
C THR A 81 8.60 12.73 -21.79
N VAL A 82 9.01 13.38 -20.69
CA VAL A 82 8.10 14.06 -19.76
C VAL A 82 7.45 15.28 -20.44
N SER A 83 8.21 16.05 -21.22
CA SER A 83 7.66 17.19 -21.97
C SER A 83 6.63 16.75 -23.02
N CYS A 84 6.86 15.62 -23.70
CA CYS A 84 5.90 15.04 -24.63
C CYS A 84 4.63 14.51 -23.94
N ALA A 85 4.72 14.05 -22.69
CA ALA A 85 3.56 13.59 -21.91
C ALA A 85 2.60 14.72 -21.50
N PHE A 86 3.03 15.99 -21.57
CA PHE A 86 2.18 17.17 -21.32
C PHE A 86 1.58 17.78 -22.60
N ILE A 87 1.77 17.15 -23.77
CA ILE A 87 1.08 17.56 -25.00
C ILE A 87 -0.36 17.02 -24.94
N PRO A 88 -1.40 17.86 -24.98
CA PRO A 88 -2.78 17.39 -25.00
C PRO A 88 -3.06 16.56 -26.24
N ASP A 89 -3.67 15.39 -26.04
CA ASP A 89 -4.19 14.54 -27.11
C ASP A 89 -5.63 14.95 -27.38
N ASP A 90 -5.80 16.10 -28.06
CA ASP A 90 -7.11 16.76 -28.29
C ASP A 90 -8.13 15.85 -29.00
N ASP A 91 -7.68 14.78 -29.68
CA ASP A 91 -8.49 13.84 -30.45
C ASP A 91 -9.05 12.63 -29.64
N LYS A 92 -8.73 12.50 -28.34
CA LYS A 92 -9.13 11.32 -27.52
C LYS A 92 -10.12 11.57 -26.37
N GLN A 93 -10.84 12.69 -26.37
CA GLN A 93 -12.06 12.74 -25.54
C GLN A 93 -13.09 11.72 -26.06
N PRO A 94 -13.82 10.99 -25.19
CA PRO A 94 -14.89 10.10 -25.64
C PRO A 94 -15.96 10.93 -26.35
N SER A 95 -15.99 10.81 -27.68
CA SER A 95 -16.91 11.54 -28.56
C SER A 95 -18.33 10.98 -28.46
N PHE A 96 -18.99 11.29 -27.33
CA PHE A 96 -20.40 11.01 -27.12
C PHE A 96 -21.27 11.64 -28.23
N ALA A 97 -20.82 12.75 -28.82
CA ALA A 97 -21.45 13.41 -29.96
C ALA A 97 -21.86 12.43 -31.07
N SER A 98 -20.99 11.49 -31.44
CA SER A 98 -21.29 10.52 -32.51
C SER A 98 -22.46 9.59 -32.19
N THR A 99 -22.54 9.09 -30.95
CA THR A 99 -23.64 8.26 -30.46
C THR A 99 -24.92 9.07 -30.26
N LEU A 100 -24.79 10.31 -29.77
CA LEU A 100 -25.92 11.22 -29.56
C LEU A 100 -26.54 11.68 -30.89
N ASP A 101 -25.73 11.99 -31.89
CA ASP A 101 -26.20 12.35 -33.24
C ASP A 101 -26.84 11.16 -33.97
N ASP A 102 -26.34 9.93 -33.78
CA ASP A 102 -26.99 8.71 -34.27
C ASP A 102 -28.40 8.52 -33.66
N VAL A 103 -28.53 8.67 -32.33
CA VAL A 103 -29.83 8.63 -31.65
C VAL A 103 -30.74 9.75 -32.13
N ALA A 104 -30.24 10.97 -32.29
CA ALA A 104 -31.03 12.11 -32.77
C ALA A 104 -31.56 11.91 -34.21
N ALA A 105 -30.80 11.23 -35.06
CA ALA A 105 -31.16 10.94 -36.44
C ALA A 105 -32.09 9.72 -36.59
N ASN A 106 -31.82 8.63 -35.86
CA ASN A 106 -32.44 7.33 -36.09
C ASN A 106 -33.48 6.93 -35.03
N THR A 107 -33.31 7.33 -33.77
CA THR A 107 -34.15 6.91 -32.63
C THR A 107 -34.37 8.04 -31.60
N PRO A 108 -34.99 9.17 -31.99
CA PRO A 108 -35.13 10.35 -31.13
C PRO A 108 -35.88 10.02 -29.82
N GLY A 109 -35.40 10.58 -28.71
CA GLY A 109 -35.89 10.27 -27.37
C GLY A 109 -34.92 10.65 -26.25
N ILE A 110 -35.08 10.00 -25.09
CA ILE A 110 -34.25 10.23 -23.89
C ILE A 110 -33.04 9.29 -23.89
N VAL A 111 -31.88 9.80 -23.51
CA VAL A 111 -30.60 9.10 -23.37
C VAL A 111 -30.04 9.41 -21.98
N LEU A 112 -29.45 8.43 -21.30
CA LEU A 112 -28.63 8.70 -20.11
C LEU A 112 -27.17 8.41 -20.42
N VAL A 113 -26.29 9.33 -20.03
CA VAL A 113 -24.84 9.24 -20.24
C VAL A 113 -24.15 9.20 -18.88
N GLY A 114 -23.39 8.14 -18.60
CA GLY A 114 -22.49 8.06 -17.46
C GLY A 114 -21.22 8.87 -17.76
N ASP A 115 -21.25 10.16 -17.44
CA ASP A 115 -20.15 11.10 -17.71
C ASP A 115 -18.93 10.86 -16.82
N ASP A 116 -19.18 10.29 -15.64
CA ASP A 116 -18.18 9.97 -14.64
C ASP A 116 -18.48 8.57 -14.10
N VAL A 117 -17.44 7.78 -13.85
CA VAL A 117 -17.53 6.45 -13.26
C VAL A 117 -16.37 6.30 -12.29
N ASP A 118 -16.69 6.30 -11.00
CA ASP A 118 -15.73 6.00 -9.95
C ASP A 118 -15.80 4.50 -9.60
N VAL A 119 -14.65 3.90 -9.33
CA VAL A 119 -14.52 2.45 -9.09
C VAL A 119 -13.70 2.24 -7.84
N ASP A 120 -14.38 1.93 -6.74
CA ASP A 120 -13.72 1.49 -5.52
C ASP A 120 -13.49 -0.03 -5.58
N VAL A 121 -12.28 -0.44 -5.21
CA VAL A 121 -11.82 -1.83 -5.20
C VAL A 121 -11.58 -2.32 -3.78
N ASP A 122 -11.32 -1.42 -2.83
CA ASP A 122 -11.17 -1.76 -1.41
C ASP A 122 -12.55 -2.01 -0.78
N GLU A 123 -13.54 -1.18 -1.13
CA GLU A 123 -14.97 -1.49 -1.01
C GLU A 123 -15.51 -1.74 -2.43
N PRO A 124 -15.91 -2.98 -2.81
CA PRO A 124 -16.19 -3.34 -4.22
C PRO A 124 -17.50 -2.71 -4.73
N ALA A 125 -17.40 -1.45 -5.11
CA ALA A 125 -18.50 -0.57 -5.45
C ALA A 125 -18.13 0.30 -6.67
N LEU A 126 -19.16 0.75 -7.38
CA LEU A 126 -19.02 1.56 -8.58
C LEU A 126 -20.11 2.63 -8.59
N THR A 127 -19.68 3.89 -8.57
CA THR A 127 -20.56 5.06 -8.60
C THR A 127 -20.60 5.63 -10.01
N ILE A 128 -21.80 5.80 -10.57
CA ILE A 128 -21.98 6.39 -11.91
C ILE A 128 -22.67 7.75 -11.78
N ARG A 129 -22.06 8.81 -12.34
CA ARG A 129 -22.75 10.10 -12.52
C ARG A 129 -23.46 10.14 -13.86
N TRP A 130 -24.78 10.00 -13.83
CA TRP A 130 -25.66 9.99 -15.00
C TRP A 130 -26.15 11.39 -15.37
N SER A 131 -26.00 11.79 -16.64
CA SER A 131 -26.63 12.95 -17.26
C SER A 131 -27.91 12.57 -18.01
N ILE A 132 -29.02 13.23 -17.70
CA ILE A 132 -30.27 13.13 -18.47
C ILE A 132 -30.18 14.01 -19.73
N ILE A 133 -30.15 13.38 -20.90
CA ILE A 133 -30.10 14.05 -22.21
C ILE A 133 -31.35 13.69 -23.03
N ALA A 134 -31.83 14.63 -23.83
CA ALA A 134 -32.78 14.39 -24.89
C ALA A 134 -32.16 14.63 -26.26
N CYS A 135 -32.56 13.84 -27.26
CA CYS A 135 -32.05 13.91 -28.62
C CYS A 135 -33.20 13.95 -29.63
N GLY A 136 -33.08 14.85 -30.61
CA GLY A 136 -34.04 15.00 -31.70
C GLY A 136 -35.24 15.92 -31.43
N GLN A 137 -35.98 16.23 -32.50
CA GLN A 137 -37.05 17.22 -32.47
C GLN A 137 -38.22 16.77 -31.59
N GLY A 138 -38.72 17.69 -30.76
CA GLY A 138 -39.82 17.45 -29.81
C GLY A 138 -39.40 16.90 -28.45
N PHE A 139 -38.19 16.34 -28.33
CA PHE A 139 -37.63 15.89 -27.04
C PHE A 139 -36.69 16.92 -26.40
N VAL A 140 -36.02 17.76 -27.19
CA VAL A 140 -35.10 18.80 -26.70
C VAL A 140 -35.84 20.07 -26.27
N LEU A 141 -35.50 20.61 -25.10
CA LEU A 141 -36.07 21.80 -24.50
C LEU A 141 -35.63 23.07 -25.24
N ASN A 142 -36.60 23.90 -25.67
CA ASN A 142 -36.31 25.14 -26.37
C ASN A 142 -35.36 26.06 -25.58
N GLY A 143 -34.26 26.44 -26.24
CA GLY A 143 -33.18 27.25 -25.68
C GLY A 143 -32.12 26.47 -24.91
N SER A 144 -32.17 25.13 -24.86
CA SER A 144 -31.08 24.35 -24.25
C SER A 144 -29.75 24.58 -24.99
N PRO A 145 -28.61 24.67 -24.27
CA PRO A 145 -27.31 24.56 -24.90
C PRO A 145 -27.10 23.14 -25.46
N THR A 146 -26.17 23.03 -26.41
CA THR A 146 -25.70 21.75 -26.98
C THR A 146 -25.01 20.90 -25.91
N SER A 147 -25.26 19.58 -25.93
CA SER A 147 -24.77 18.65 -24.91
C SER A 147 -23.74 17.66 -25.50
N HIS A 148 -22.60 17.51 -24.83
CA HIS A 148 -21.49 16.58 -25.17
C HIS A 148 -21.07 16.58 -26.65
N GLY A 149 -21.03 17.76 -27.25
CA GLY A 149 -20.61 17.99 -28.64
C GLY A 149 -21.68 17.76 -29.71
N SER A 150 -22.84 17.17 -29.38
CA SER A 150 -23.95 17.05 -30.32
C SER A 150 -24.74 18.37 -30.43
N VAL A 151 -25.11 18.73 -31.66
CA VAL A 151 -25.94 19.92 -31.95
C VAL A 151 -27.44 19.60 -31.84
N ASN A 152 -27.82 18.33 -31.98
CA ASN A 152 -29.22 17.88 -32.02
C ASN A 152 -29.73 17.34 -30.67
N CYS A 153 -28.89 17.40 -29.63
CA CYS A 153 -29.21 16.93 -28.29
C CYS A 153 -28.97 18.02 -27.23
N GLY A 154 -29.77 17.96 -26.16
CA GLY A 154 -29.80 18.97 -25.11
C GLY A 154 -30.62 18.51 -23.90
N LEU A 155 -31.08 19.48 -23.10
CA LEU A 155 -31.98 19.25 -21.97
C LEU A 155 -33.33 18.67 -22.42
N ALA A 156 -33.96 17.82 -21.62
CA ALA A 156 -35.25 17.22 -21.94
C ALA A 156 -36.42 18.23 -21.85
N ALA A 157 -37.35 18.19 -22.79
CA ALA A 157 -38.50 19.09 -22.86
C ALA A 157 -39.65 18.73 -21.91
N MET A 158 -39.59 17.56 -21.26
CA MET A 158 -40.64 16.98 -20.43
C MET A 158 -40.12 16.68 -19.02
N PRO A 159 -40.97 16.77 -17.97
CA PRO A 159 -40.56 16.40 -16.62
C PRO A 159 -40.49 14.87 -16.49
N LEU A 160 -39.43 14.38 -15.84
CA LEU A 160 -39.07 12.97 -15.78
C LEU A 160 -38.74 12.56 -14.34
N ALA A 161 -39.09 11.34 -13.96
CA ALA A 161 -38.59 10.67 -12.77
C ALA A 161 -37.80 9.43 -13.20
N ILE A 162 -36.54 9.35 -12.79
CA ILE A 162 -35.65 8.23 -13.11
C ILE A 162 -35.59 7.30 -11.90
N TYR A 163 -35.73 6.00 -12.12
CA TYR A 163 -35.59 4.97 -11.10
C TYR A 163 -34.55 3.96 -11.56
N VAL A 164 -33.72 3.49 -10.62
CA VAL A 164 -32.69 2.48 -10.86
C VAL A 164 -32.97 1.23 -10.01
N ASP A 165 -32.58 0.07 -10.52
CA ASP A 165 -32.61 -1.26 -9.88
C ASP A 165 -33.92 -1.63 -9.18
N GLY A 166 -35.05 -1.17 -9.75
CA GLY A 166 -36.38 -1.45 -9.24
C GLY A 166 -36.79 -0.65 -8.00
N GLY A 167 -36.01 0.38 -7.63
CA GLY A 167 -36.30 1.30 -6.51
C GLY A 167 -37.74 1.81 -6.49
N ARG A 168 -38.29 2.02 -5.29
CA ARG A 168 -39.66 2.52 -5.10
C ARG A 168 -39.74 4.03 -5.29
N ASP A 169 -38.72 4.73 -4.83
CA ASP A 169 -38.56 6.17 -4.95
C ASP A 169 -37.61 6.48 -6.13
N PRO A 170 -37.78 7.61 -6.82
CA PRO A 170 -36.92 7.98 -7.93
C PRO A 170 -35.54 8.45 -7.44
N ALA A 171 -34.48 8.03 -8.13
CA ALA A 171 -33.11 8.50 -7.89
C ALA A 171 -32.98 10.01 -8.17
N ILE A 172 -33.71 10.51 -9.18
CA ILE A 172 -33.86 11.94 -9.46
C ILE A 172 -35.24 12.25 -10.05
N THR A 173 -35.76 13.44 -9.72
CA THR A 173 -36.90 14.06 -10.38
C THR A 173 -36.43 15.30 -11.14
N TYR A 174 -36.59 15.29 -12.45
CA TYR A 174 -36.22 16.34 -13.40
C TYR A 174 -37.44 17.19 -13.76
N ASP A 175 -37.30 18.52 -13.68
CA ASP A 175 -38.31 19.49 -14.11
C ASP A 175 -37.69 20.54 -15.06
N PRO A 176 -38.08 20.57 -16.35
CA PRO A 176 -37.54 21.51 -17.33
C PRO A 176 -37.93 22.97 -17.07
N THR A 177 -38.95 23.23 -16.26
CA THR A 177 -39.42 24.59 -15.97
C THR A 177 -38.48 25.35 -15.04
N LEU A 178 -37.68 24.64 -14.22
CA LEU A 178 -36.77 25.21 -13.24
C LEU A 178 -35.48 25.79 -13.84
N PHE A 179 -35.14 25.44 -15.09
CA PHE A 179 -33.91 25.89 -15.75
C PHE A 179 -33.98 27.38 -16.15
N PRO A 180 -33.21 28.28 -15.53
CA PRO A 180 -33.31 29.71 -15.78
C PRO A 180 -32.72 30.10 -17.15
N TYR A 181 -33.22 31.19 -17.72
CA TYR A 181 -32.67 31.78 -18.94
C TYR A 181 -31.47 32.70 -18.64
N LEU A 182 -30.47 32.68 -19.52
CA LEU A 182 -29.35 33.60 -19.52
C LEU A 182 -29.79 34.96 -20.10
N ASN A 183 -29.56 36.03 -19.33
CA ASN A 183 -29.94 37.38 -19.73
C ASN A 183 -29.24 37.79 -21.04
N GLY A 184 -30.05 38.10 -22.07
CA GLY A 184 -29.58 38.65 -23.34
C GLY A 184 -29.24 37.64 -24.43
N THR A 185 -29.15 36.33 -24.15
CA THR A 185 -28.84 35.30 -25.17
C THR A 185 -30.03 34.43 -25.56
N GLY A 186 -31.08 34.36 -24.71
CA GLY A 186 -32.23 33.47 -24.93
C GLY A 186 -31.93 31.98 -24.72
N GLN A 187 -30.69 31.63 -24.39
CA GLN A 187 -30.29 30.28 -24.00
C GLN A 187 -30.64 30.03 -22.52
N ARG A 188 -30.84 28.77 -22.17
CA ARG A 188 -30.99 28.32 -20.77
C ARG A 188 -29.62 28.09 -20.15
N ASN A 189 -29.49 28.40 -18.87
CA ASN A 189 -28.31 28.06 -18.10
C ASN A 189 -28.32 26.57 -17.77
N ASN A 190 -27.24 25.85 -18.08
CA ASN A 190 -27.13 24.44 -17.78
C ASN A 190 -26.56 24.24 -16.37
N ILE A 191 -27.40 23.86 -15.41
CA ILE A 191 -27.01 23.62 -14.03
C ILE A 191 -26.99 22.11 -13.82
N GLN A 192 -25.77 21.56 -13.70
CA GLN A 192 -25.44 20.14 -13.59
C GLN A 192 -26.38 19.40 -12.65
N ASN A 193 -26.47 19.85 -11.39
CA ASN A 193 -27.26 19.24 -10.33
C ASN A 193 -28.79 19.27 -10.52
N MET A 194 -29.31 19.76 -11.65
CA MET A 194 -30.73 19.68 -12.02
C MET A 194 -31.04 18.64 -13.11
N TYR A 195 -30.03 18.07 -13.76
CA TYR A 195 -30.19 16.98 -14.75
C TYR A 195 -29.19 15.84 -14.58
N GLN A 196 -28.24 15.98 -13.65
CA GLN A 196 -27.29 14.95 -13.26
C GLN A 196 -27.65 14.35 -11.91
N PHE A 197 -27.42 13.04 -11.76
CA PHE A 197 -27.53 12.31 -10.50
C PHE A 197 -26.42 11.27 -10.37
N GLU A 198 -26.12 10.86 -9.15
CA GLU A 198 -25.19 9.78 -8.83
C GLU A 198 -25.98 8.56 -8.36
N ASP A 199 -25.49 7.38 -8.69
CA ASP A 199 -26.03 6.10 -8.19
C ASP A 199 -24.88 5.13 -7.90
N ASP A 200 -25.04 4.37 -6.81
CA ASP A 200 -24.00 3.52 -6.22
C ASP A 200 -24.37 2.05 -6.37
N HIS A 201 -23.55 1.28 -7.08
CA HIS A 201 -23.78 -0.14 -7.32
C HIS A 201 -22.69 -1.01 -6.69
N VAL A 202 -23.08 -2.18 -6.15
CA VAL A 202 -22.12 -3.20 -5.69
C VAL A 202 -21.61 -4.00 -6.89
N LEU A 203 -20.29 -4.16 -6.98
CA LEU A 203 -19.65 -4.90 -8.08
C LEU A 203 -19.77 -6.42 -7.90
N ASP A 204 -19.95 -7.14 -9.00
CA ASP A 204 -19.83 -8.59 -9.02
C ASP A 204 -18.34 -9.00 -9.05
N VAL A 205 -17.92 -9.65 -7.98
CA VAL A 205 -16.54 -10.08 -7.71
C VAL A 205 -16.33 -11.58 -8.05
N HIS A 206 -17.34 -12.31 -8.54
CA HIS A 206 -17.20 -13.76 -8.81
C HIS A 206 -16.19 -14.10 -9.91
N GLU A 207 -16.00 -13.22 -10.90
CA GLU A 207 -14.97 -13.35 -11.95
C GLU A 207 -13.67 -12.58 -11.63
N ALA A 208 -13.55 -11.98 -10.45
CA ALA A 208 -12.40 -11.16 -10.08
C ALA A 208 -11.11 -11.97 -10.04
N ARG A 209 -10.28 -11.77 -11.07
CA ARG A 209 -8.90 -12.23 -11.12
C ARG A 209 -8.04 -11.40 -10.15
N LEU A 210 -6.84 -11.90 -9.89
CA LEU A 210 -5.87 -11.21 -9.05
C LEU A 210 -5.26 -10.00 -9.78
N TYR A 211 -5.04 -8.93 -9.01
CA TYR A 211 -4.32 -7.72 -9.44
C TYR A 211 -3.00 -8.06 -10.17
N PRO A 212 -2.67 -7.41 -11.30
CA PRO A 212 -3.38 -6.31 -11.98
C PRO A 212 -4.35 -6.78 -13.09
N PHE A 213 -4.69 -8.07 -13.14
CA PHE A 213 -5.57 -8.65 -14.17
C PHE A 213 -7.03 -8.76 -13.73
N ASP A 214 -7.36 -8.13 -12.61
CA ASP A 214 -8.69 -7.98 -12.05
C ASP A 214 -9.69 -7.47 -13.09
N THR A 215 -10.91 -8.01 -12.98
CA THR A 215 -12.03 -7.74 -13.88
C THR A 215 -13.30 -7.86 -13.06
N TYR A 216 -14.15 -6.84 -13.16
CA TYR A 216 -15.40 -6.73 -12.42
C TYR A 216 -16.56 -6.60 -13.40
N LEU A 217 -17.72 -7.08 -13.00
CA LEU A 217 -18.95 -6.99 -13.77
C LEU A 217 -19.98 -6.21 -12.96
N LEU A 218 -20.77 -5.39 -13.64
CA LEU A 218 -21.96 -4.75 -13.09
C LEU A 218 -23.08 -4.87 -14.12
N THR A 219 -24.29 -5.18 -13.66
CA THR A 219 -25.51 -5.08 -14.46
C THR A 219 -26.54 -4.30 -13.67
N THR A 220 -27.02 -3.18 -14.22
CA THR A 220 -28.04 -2.32 -13.60
C THR A 220 -29.17 -2.02 -14.59
N SER A 221 -30.37 -1.77 -14.08
CA SER A 221 -31.59 -1.52 -14.86
C SER A 221 -32.19 -0.16 -14.53
N ILE A 222 -32.31 0.70 -15.53
CA ILE A 222 -32.83 2.07 -15.37
C ILE A 222 -34.16 2.21 -16.12
N ARG A 223 -35.14 2.87 -15.49
CA ARG A 223 -36.43 3.22 -16.12
C ARG A 223 -36.73 4.71 -15.97
N ALA A 224 -37.35 5.30 -17.00
CA ALA A 224 -37.82 6.67 -16.99
C ALA A 224 -39.35 6.75 -16.95
N TRP A 225 -39.90 7.66 -16.14
CA TRP A 225 -41.33 7.89 -16.01
C TRP A 225 -41.64 9.37 -16.28
N SER A 226 -42.61 9.66 -17.13
CA SER A 226 -43.10 11.04 -17.31
C SER A 226 -44.05 11.39 -16.17
N THR A 227 -43.72 12.39 -15.38
CA THR A 227 -44.59 12.87 -14.29
C THR A 227 -45.77 13.69 -14.80
N ALA A 228 -45.67 14.28 -16.01
CA ALA A 228 -46.75 15.00 -16.65
C ALA A 228 -47.78 14.07 -17.32
N GLU A 229 -47.33 13.01 -17.99
CA GLU A 229 -48.20 12.09 -18.75
C GLU A 229 -48.53 10.81 -17.96
N ASN A 230 -47.91 10.61 -16.81
CA ASN A 230 -48.05 9.45 -15.93
C ASN A 230 -47.89 8.10 -16.64
N ARG A 231 -46.83 7.98 -17.45
CA ARG A 231 -46.48 6.76 -18.21
C ARG A 231 -44.96 6.55 -18.27
N SER A 232 -44.53 5.31 -18.51
CA SER A 232 -43.12 5.00 -18.78
C SER A 232 -42.66 5.57 -20.13
N ILE A 233 -41.49 6.19 -20.16
CA ILE A 233 -40.84 6.73 -21.36
C ILE A 233 -39.67 5.82 -21.73
N PRO A 234 -39.51 5.39 -23.00
CA PRO A 234 -38.37 4.59 -23.42
C PRO A 234 -37.07 5.41 -23.36
N ILE A 235 -36.05 4.82 -22.71
CA ILE A 235 -34.67 5.27 -22.84
C ILE A 235 -34.11 4.66 -24.14
N GLN A 236 -33.54 5.48 -25.02
CA GLN A 236 -33.11 5.09 -26.36
C GLN A 236 -31.64 4.63 -26.42
N ARG A 237 -30.83 5.03 -25.44
CA ARG A 237 -29.47 4.52 -25.22
C ARG A 237 -29.05 4.72 -23.75
N LEU A 238 -28.25 3.78 -23.24
CA LEU A 238 -27.43 3.95 -22.04
C LEU A 238 -25.97 3.71 -22.45
N PHE A 239 -25.05 4.56 -22.01
CA PHE A 239 -23.60 4.34 -22.18
C PHE A 239 -22.83 5.18 -21.15
N THR A 240 -21.57 4.81 -20.92
CA THR A 240 -20.67 5.50 -19.99
C THR A 240 -19.40 5.97 -20.72
N ILE A 241 -18.55 6.74 -20.03
CA ILE A 241 -17.12 6.81 -20.40
C ILE A 241 -16.52 5.41 -20.55
N SER A 242 -15.61 5.24 -21.51
CA SER A 242 -14.96 3.96 -21.83
C SER A 242 -13.60 3.78 -21.15
N THR A 243 -13.04 4.85 -20.57
CA THR A 243 -11.76 4.86 -19.86
C THR A 243 -11.79 5.91 -18.75
N THR A 244 -11.42 5.51 -17.53
CA THR A 244 -11.09 6.39 -16.40
C THR A 244 -9.56 6.51 -16.28
N SER A 245 -9.05 7.13 -15.20
CA SER A 245 -7.61 7.14 -14.89
C SER A 245 -7.01 5.74 -14.73
N SER A 246 -7.81 4.78 -14.26
CA SER A 246 -7.34 3.52 -13.69
C SER A 246 -7.99 2.27 -14.29
N PHE A 247 -9.14 2.44 -14.96
CA PHE A 247 -9.92 1.34 -15.53
C PHE A 247 -10.38 1.65 -16.95
N ALA A 248 -10.42 0.61 -17.79
CA ALA A 248 -11.16 0.60 -19.04
C ALA A 248 -12.52 -0.05 -18.80
N ILE A 249 -13.58 0.63 -19.23
CA ILE A 249 -14.98 0.24 -19.03
C ILE A 249 -15.56 -0.09 -20.40
N ALA A 250 -16.08 -1.30 -20.56
CA ALA A 250 -16.88 -1.67 -21.71
C ALA A 250 -18.36 -1.70 -21.30
N SER A 251 -19.16 -0.79 -21.86
CA SER A 251 -20.61 -0.76 -21.70
C SER A 251 -21.33 -1.47 -22.84
N ASP A 252 -22.32 -2.29 -22.52
CA ASP A 252 -23.28 -2.89 -23.47
C ASP A 252 -24.70 -2.63 -22.95
N ASP A 253 -25.64 -2.25 -23.82
CA ASP A 253 -26.98 -1.79 -23.41
C ASP A 253 -28.12 -2.46 -24.18
N ALA A 254 -29.15 -2.90 -23.43
CA ALA A 254 -30.27 -3.67 -23.94
C ALA A 254 -31.62 -3.11 -23.46
N ALA A 255 -32.62 -3.08 -24.35
CA ALA A 255 -33.98 -2.70 -23.97
C ALA A 255 -34.65 -3.82 -23.16
N GLY A 256 -35.25 -3.45 -22.02
CA GLY A 256 -35.86 -4.37 -21.06
C GLY A 256 -37.30 -3.99 -20.69
N SER A 257 -37.90 -4.77 -19.81
CA SER A 257 -39.22 -4.48 -19.24
C SER A 257 -39.36 -5.03 -17.83
N VAL A 258 -39.81 -4.21 -16.90
CA VAL A 258 -39.95 -4.55 -15.48
C VAL A 258 -41.40 -4.43 -15.04
N LYS A 259 -41.88 -5.42 -14.28
CA LYS A 259 -43.22 -5.41 -13.68
C LYS A 259 -43.28 -4.45 -12.51
N ILE A 260 -44.07 -3.39 -12.62
CA ILE A 260 -44.36 -2.52 -11.47
C ILE A 260 -45.44 -3.21 -10.62
N ALA A 261 -45.44 -2.95 -9.30
CA ALA A 261 -46.64 -3.17 -8.48
C ALA A 261 -47.88 -2.56 -9.18
N TYR A 262 -49.03 -3.23 -9.10
CA TYR A 262 -50.21 -3.08 -9.99
C TYR A 262 -50.19 -3.88 -11.30
N GLY A 263 -49.08 -4.51 -11.69
CA GLY A 263 -49.06 -5.54 -12.74
C GLY A 263 -49.00 -5.03 -14.18
N SER A 264 -48.78 -3.72 -14.37
CA SER A 264 -48.38 -3.14 -15.65
C SER A 264 -46.87 -3.33 -15.88
N ASP A 265 -46.49 -3.80 -17.06
CA ASP A 265 -45.09 -3.78 -17.50
C ASP A 265 -44.67 -2.33 -17.82
N ALA A 266 -43.53 -1.90 -17.29
CA ALA A 266 -42.89 -0.64 -17.64
C ALA A 266 -41.60 -0.87 -18.41
N LEU A 267 -41.32 0.02 -19.35
CA LEU A 267 -40.10 0.00 -20.14
C LEU A 267 -38.89 0.30 -19.25
N SER A 268 -37.89 -0.58 -19.29
CA SER A 268 -36.56 -0.36 -18.71
C SER A 268 -35.51 -0.39 -19.82
N ARG A 269 -34.31 0.05 -19.48
CA ARG A 269 -33.11 -0.24 -20.25
C ARG A 269 -32.03 -0.68 -19.30
N ASP A 270 -31.40 -1.78 -19.66
CA ASP A 270 -30.43 -2.46 -18.82
C ASP A 270 -29.05 -2.19 -19.42
N ILE A 271 -28.07 -1.89 -18.57
CA ILE A 271 -26.68 -1.68 -18.97
C ILE A 271 -25.79 -2.66 -18.22
N THR A 272 -24.93 -3.34 -18.97
CA THR A 272 -23.88 -4.21 -18.43
C THR A 272 -22.54 -3.52 -18.61
N LEU A 273 -21.84 -3.26 -17.51
CA LEU A 273 -20.49 -2.72 -17.50
C LEU A 273 -19.49 -3.84 -17.19
N ARG A 274 -18.46 -3.96 -18.02
CA ARG A 274 -17.28 -4.77 -17.74
C ARG A 274 -16.09 -3.86 -17.48
N VAL A 275 -15.64 -3.84 -16.23
CA VAL A 275 -14.54 -3.01 -15.75
C VAL A 275 -13.28 -3.86 -15.68
N LYS A 276 -12.17 -3.37 -16.24
CA LYS A 276 -10.87 -4.03 -16.24
C LYS A 276 -9.75 -2.99 -16.16
N ARG A 277 -8.58 -3.33 -15.65
CA ARG A 277 -7.43 -2.41 -15.74
C ARG A 277 -6.96 -2.24 -17.20
N PRO A 278 -6.51 -1.04 -17.61
CA PRO A 278 -5.96 -0.80 -18.94
C PRO A 278 -4.63 -1.55 -19.12
N ALA A 279 -4.29 -1.88 -20.37
CA ALA A 279 -3.12 -2.70 -20.68
C ALA A 279 -1.80 -2.01 -20.27
N GLU A 280 -1.79 -0.69 -20.32
CA GLU A 280 -0.71 0.21 -19.92
C GLU A 280 -0.40 0.05 -18.42
N ALA A 281 -1.44 0.07 -17.56
CA ALA A 281 -1.29 -0.13 -16.11
C ALA A 281 -0.85 -1.56 -15.76
N GLN A 282 -1.35 -2.55 -16.50
CA GLN A 282 -0.92 -3.96 -16.36
C GLN A 282 0.56 -4.13 -16.70
N VAL A 283 1.01 -3.62 -17.84
CA VAL A 283 2.41 -3.69 -18.26
C VAL A 283 3.31 -2.93 -17.30
N TYR A 284 2.92 -1.72 -16.87
CA TYR A 284 3.67 -0.93 -15.89
C TYR A 284 3.83 -1.67 -14.55
N THR A 285 2.76 -2.28 -14.04
CA THR A 285 2.79 -3.09 -12.81
C THR A 285 3.71 -4.30 -12.95
N LEU A 286 3.64 -5.03 -14.07
CA LEU A 286 4.52 -6.18 -14.32
C LEU A 286 5.99 -5.77 -14.47
N LEU A 287 6.27 -4.61 -15.07
CA LEU A 287 7.61 -4.05 -15.15
C LEU A 287 8.14 -3.66 -13.77
N LEU A 288 7.34 -3.02 -12.91
CA LEU A 288 7.71 -2.72 -11.52
C LEU A 288 7.95 -4.01 -10.71
N PHE A 289 7.08 -5.00 -10.84
CA PHE A 289 7.23 -6.31 -10.18
C PHE A 289 8.51 -7.02 -10.62
N GLY A 290 8.77 -7.08 -11.93
CA GLY A 290 9.98 -7.68 -12.49
C GLY A 290 11.25 -6.93 -12.11
N ALA A 291 11.24 -5.60 -12.16
CA ALA A 291 12.38 -4.77 -11.75
C ALA A 291 12.69 -4.92 -10.25
N SER A 292 11.66 -4.99 -9.39
CA SER A 292 11.82 -5.21 -7.94
C SER A 292 12.42 -6.59 -7.65
N TRP A 293 12.00 -7.63 -8.39
CA TRP A 293 12.62 -8.95 -8.33
C TRP A 293 14.07 -8.97 -8.81
N MET A 294 14.38 -8.31 -9.93
CA MET A 294 15.75 -8.19 -10.43
C MET A 294 16.65 -7.46 -9.43
N LEU A 295 16.14 -6.41 -8.78
CA LEU A 295 16.84 -5.65 -7.76
C LEU A 295 17.11 -6.52 -6.52
N ALA A 296 16.11 -7.27 -6.04
CA ALA A 296 16.27 -8.22 -4.94
C ALA A 296 17.32 -9.30 -5.24
N HIS A 297 17.26 -9.93 -6.42
CA HIS A 297 18.24 -10.92 -6.86
C HIS A 297 19.65 -10.33 -6.99
N ALA A 298 19.77 -9.09 -7.48
CA ALA A 298 21.05 -8.39 -7.57
C ALA A 298 21.66 -8.14 -6.18
N THR A 299 20.87 -7.73 -5.18
CA THR A 299 21.38 -7.59 -3.80
C THR A 299 21.80 -8.91 -3.17
N VAL A 300 21.02 -9.98 -3.34
CA VAL A 300 21.39 -11.32 -2.84
C VAL A 300 22.69 -11.79 -3.49
N ALA A 301 22.84 -11.62 -4.81
CA ALA A 301 24.06 -11.95 -5.52
C ALA A 301 25.27 -11.13 -5.02
N LEU A 302 25.11 -9.82 -4.81
CA LEU A 302 26.18 -8.96 -4.29
C LEU A 302 26.65 -9.37 -2.89
N VAL A 303 25.73 -9.70 -1.98
CA VAL A 303 26.06 -10.20 -0.64
C VAL A 303 26.79 -11.55 -0.73
N ALA A 304 26.28 -12.49 -1.54
CA ALA A 304 26.91 -13.80 -1.75
C ALA A 304 28.32 -13.70 -2.38
N PHE A 305 28.53 -12.80 -3.35
CA PHE A 305 29.85 -12.52 -3.90
C PHE A 305 30.78 -11.87 -2.88
N SER A 306 30.28 -10.96 -2.04
CA SER A 306 31.08 -10.33 -0.98
C SER A 306 31.53 -11.37 0.06
N TRP A 307 30.71 -12.36 0.40
CA TRP A 307 31.09 -13.47 1.30
C TRP A 307 32.18 -14.36 0.69
N TYR A 308 32.20 -14.52 -0.64
CA TYR A 308 33.15 -15.40 -1.33
C TYR A 308 34.49 -14.73 -1.68
N THR A 309 34.57 -13.39 -1.70
CA THR A 309 35.72 -12.69 -2.32
C THR A 309 36.44 -11.66 -1.45
N GLU A 310 35.80 -11.01 -0.46
CA GLU A 310 36.43 -9.92 0.30
C GLU A 310 36.22 -9.99 1.83
N GLY A 311 37.14 -9.38 2.59
CA GLY A 311 37.09 -9.33 4.06
C GLY A 311 36.01 -8.39 4.62
N SER A 312 35.80 -8.45 5.94
CA SER A 312 34.68 -7.83 6.67
C SER A 312 34.29 -6.39 6.29
N ASN A 313 35.27 -5.53 5.97
CA ASN A 313 35.02 -4.13 5.59
C ASN A 313 34.28 -3.97 4.24
N ALA A 314 34.34 -4.97 3.37
CA ALA A 314 33.58 -4.99 2.11
C ALA A 314 32.12 -5.38 2.35
N ILE A 315 31.89 -6.35 3.23
CA ILE A 315 30.57 -6.86 3.59
C ILE A 315 29.69 -5.68 4.06
N CYS A 316 30.18 -4.88 5.02
CA CYS A 316 29.45 -3.73 5.57
C CYS A 316 28.92 -2.75 4.50
N LYS A 317 29.68 -2.49 3.43
CA LYS A 317 29.24 -1.61 2.32
C LYS A 317 28.10 -2.22 1.50
N HIS A 318 28.14 -3.52 1.27
CA HIS A 318 27.08 -4.23 0.55
C HIS A 318 25.82 -4.39 1.41
N LEU A 319 25.96 -4.56 2.73
CA LEU A 319 24.82 -4.57 3.66
C LEU A 319 24.09 -3.21 3.64
N VAL A 320 24.81 -2.07 3.67
CA VAL A 320 24.19 -0.72 3.54
C VAL A 320 23.43 -0.54 2.22
N PHE A 321 23.98 -1.00 1.09
CA PHE A 321 23.28 -0.95 -0.20
C PHE A 321 22.03 -1.84 -0.21
N THR A 322 22.12 -3.01 0.40
CA THR A 322 21.01 -3.98 0.49
C THR A 322 19.90 -3.43 1.40
N SER A 323 20.23 -2.78 2.52
CA SER A 323 19.28 -2.04 3.37
C SER A 323 18.56 -0.92 2.63
N LEU A 324 19.26 -0.17 1.77
CA LEU A 324 18.65 0.87 0.94
C LEU A 324 17.62 0.27 -0.04
N VAL A 325 17.90 -0.91 -0.59
CA VAL A 325 16.98 -1.64 -1.49
C VAL A 325 15.73 -2.13 -0.76
N ILE A 326 15.83 -2.62 0.48
CA ILE A 326 14.64 -2.97 1.30
C ILE A 326 13.72 -1.76 1.46
N LEU A 327 14.27 -0.56 1.64
CA LEU A 327 13.47 0.66 1.81
C LEU A 327 12.84 1.12 0.48
N LEU A 328 13.48 0.81 -0.66
CA LEU A 328 13.01 1.18 -1.99
C LEU A 328 11.88 0.26 -2.50
N ILE A 329 11.91 -1.04 -2.18
CA ILE A 329 10.87 -2.00 -2.60
C ILE A 329 9.44 -1.57 -2.16
N PRO A 330 9.18 -1.16 -0.90
CA PRO A 330 7.94 -0.50 -0.46
C PRO A 330 7.51 0.69 -1.31
N GLN A 331 8.47 1.54 -1.70
CA GLN A 331 8.18 2.72 -2.50
C GLN A 331 7.78 2.32 -3.93
N LEU A 332 8.46 1.32 -4.52
CA LEU A 332 8.12 0.76 -5.83
C LEU A 332 6.75 0.05 -5.85
N ARG A 333 6.32 -0.57 -4.74
CA ARG A 333 4.93 -1.04 -4.58
C ARG A 333 3.95 0.13 -4.54
N SER A 334 4.25 1.17 -3.76
CA SER A 334 3.36 2.34 -3.61
C SER A 334 3.20 3.18 -4.89
N THR A 335 4.07 2.99 -5.89
CA THR A 335 3.91 3.59 -7.22
C THR A 335 3.04 2.78 -8.19
N MET A 336 2.59 1.57 -7.82
CA MET A 336 1.69 0.77 -8.66
C MET A 336 0.28 1.41 -8.67
N PRO A 337 -0.41 1.51 -9.83
CA PRO A 337 -1.73 2.17 -9.92
C PRO A 337 -2.78 1.42 -9.11
N ASP A 338 -3.42 2.14 -8.18
CA ASP A 338 -4.40 1.66 -7.20
C ASP A 338 -4.06 0.27 -6.66
N ALA A 339 -2.85 0.19 -6.11
CA ALA A 339 -2.33 -1.00 -5.48
C ALA A 339 -3.19 -1.36 -4.25
N PRO A 340 -3.75 -2.57 -4.16
CA PRO A 340 -4.62 -2.96 -3.05
C PRO A 340 -3.91 -2.87 -1.69
N GLY A 341 -4.69 -2.91 -0.61
CA GLY A 341 -4.16 -2.99 0.75
C GLY A 341 -3.19 -4.16 0.99
N PHE A 342 -2.44 -4.14 2.09
CA PHE A 342 -1.53 -5.25 2.49
C PHE A 342 -2.29 -6.42 3.12
N ASP A 343 -3.43 -6.81 2.55
CA ASP A 343 -4.39 -7.75 3.13
C ASP A 343 -4.02 -9.22 2.86
N GLY A 344 -3.54 -9.54 1.65
CA GLY A 344 -3.15 -10.88 1.23
C GLY A 344 -3.11 -11.14 -0.28
N VAL A 345 -3.21 -10.14 -1.14
CA VAL A 345 -3.15 -10.31 -2.61
C VAL A 345 -1.88 -11.08 -3.05
N LEU A 346 -2.03 -11.94 -4.07
CA LEU A 346 -0.97 -12.83 -4.56
C LEU A 346 0.36 -12.10 -4.87
N ILE A 347 0.29 -10.86 -5.37
CA ILE A 347 1.45 -10.04 -5.71
C ILE A 347 2.29 -9.67 -4.47
N ASP A 348 1.65 -9.54 -3.30
CA ASP A 348 2.36 -9.31 -2.03
C ASP A 348 2.90 -10.61 -1.45
N ALA A 349 2.09 -11.67 -1.48
CA ALA A 349 2.43 -12.98 -0.95
C ALA A 349 3.61 -13.63 -1.71
N ILE A 350 3.69 -13.44 -3.03
CA ILE A 350 4.77 -13.95 -3.88
C ILE A 350 5.85 -12.90 -4.13
N GLY A 351 5.50 -11.63 -4.40
CA GLY A 351 6.48 -10.58 -4.67
C GLY A 351 7.01 -9.93 -3.40
N PHE A 352 6.17 -9.10 -2.79
CA PHE A 352 6.63 -8.10 -1.82
C PHE A 352 7.25 -8.69 -0.55
N PHE A 353 6.54 -9.60 0.14
CA PHE A 353 7.03 -10.17 1.39
C PHE A 353 8.26 -11.06 1.18
N PRO A 354 8.34 -11.93 0.15
CA PRO A 354 9.56 -12.66 -0.18
C PRO A 354 10.72 -11.76 -0.60
N GLN A 355 10.48 -10.68 -1.35
CA GLN A 355 11.52 -9.72 -1.69
C GLN A 355 12.11 -9.05 -0.44
N MET A 356 11.29 -8.54 0.49
CA MET A 356 11.81 -8.02 1.77
C MET A 356 12.56 -9.09 2.58
N LEU A 357 12.05 -10.33 2.62
CA LEU A 357 12.68 -11.44 3.34
C LEU A 357 14.07 -11.78 2.77
N LEU A 358 14.19 -11.85 1.44
CA LEU A 358 15.43 -12.17 0.73
C LEU A 358 16.45 -11.02 0.77
N THR A 359 15.99 -9.78 0.94
CA THR A 359 16.84 -8.58 0.90
C THR A 359 17.26 -8.07 2.27
N LEU A 360 16.94 -8.74 3.39
CA LEU A 360 17.36 -8.34 4.74
C LEU A 360 18.86 -8.65 5.03
N PRO A 361 19.74 -7.65 5.20
CA PRO A 361 21.05 -7.82 5.80
C PRO A 361 20.97 -7.59 7.32
N GLU A 362 21.90 -8.19 8.07
CA GLU A 362 22.16 -7.80 9.46
C GLU A 362 22.90 -6.45 9.54
N ALA A 363 22.56 -5.63 10.55
CA ALA A 363 23.23 -4.36 10.93
C ALA A 363 23.12 -3.17 9.93
N GLU A 364 23.03 -1.89 10.33
CA GLU A 364 23.00 -1.25 11.65
C GLU A 364 22.13 0.05 11.61
N SER A 365 21.94 0.69 12.76
CA SER A 365 20.93 1.69 13.10
C SER A 365 21.21 3.16 12.75
N THR A 366 20.11 3.89 12.51
CA THR A 366 19.85 5.31 12.87
C THR A 366 20.90 6.39 12.58
N SER A 367 20.57 7.31 11.67
CA SER A 367 20.07 8.64 12.07
C SER A 367 19.47 9.41 10.88
N THR A 368 18.49 10.26 11.18
CA THR A 368 17.81 11.22 10.27
C THR A 368 17.28 10.68 8.93
N MET A 369 15.99 10.29 8.87
CA MET A 369 15.18 10.44 7.63
C MET A 369 13.69 10.69 7.95
N PRO A 370 12.93 11.40 7.08
CA PRO A 370 11.61 11.92 7.42
C PRO A 370 10.43 11.06 6.89
N VAL A 371 9.30 11.13 7.61
CA VAL A 371 7.90 10.91 7.15
C VAL A 371 7.48 9.49 6.72
N GLY A 372 8.33 8.66 6.10
CA GLY A 372 7.90 7.34 5.59
C GLY A 372 7.73 6.25 6.67
N ILE A 373 8.80 5.98 7.43
CA ILE A 373 8.80 4.91 8.44
C ILE A 373 7.90 5.26 9.62
N GLU A 374 7.81 6.55 10.00
CA GLU A 374 6.90 6.95 11.09
C GLU A 374 5.44 6.72 10.74
N ALA A 375 4.99 6.92 9.49
CA ALA A 375 3.64 6.57 9.06
C ALA A 375 3.40 5.04 9.20
N TRP A 376 4.32 4.21 8.70
CA TRP A 376 4.18 2.74 8.79
C TRP A 376 4.25 2.22 10.24
N VAL A 377 5.14 2.77 11.07
CA VAL A 377 5.26 2.41 12.49
C VAL A 377 4.08 2.93 13.30
N THR A 378 3.49 4.09 12.95
CA THR A 378 2.28 4.60 13.63
C THR A 378 1.02 3.81 13.26
N GLN A 379 0.95 3.24 12.05
CA GLN A 379 -0.12 2.30 11.65
C GLN A 379 -0.12 0.99 12.44
N ILE A 380 1.01 0.56 13.03
CA ILE A 380 1.01 -0.63 13.89
C ILE A 380 0.44 -0.27 15.27
N PRO A 381 -0.59 -0.99 15.77
CA PRO A 381 -1.19 -0.76 17.08
C PRO A 381 -0.17 -0.78 18.23
N PRO A 382 -0.39 0.00 19.31
CA PRO A 382 0.64 0.29 20.31
C PRO A 382 1.20 -0.93 21.04
N VAL A 383 0.38 -1.92 21.41
CA VAL A 383 0.85 -3.10 22.15
C VAL A 383 1.65 -4.02 21.22
N THR A 384 1.09 -4.31 20.03
CA THR A 384 1.77 -5.06 18.96
C THR A 384 3.12 -4.42 18.62
N ARG A 385 3.15 -3.10 18.38
CA ARG A 385 4.36 -2.34 18.06
C ARG A 385 5.42 -2.42 19.15
N ALA A 386 5.02 -2.20 20.41
CA ALA A 386 5.96 -2.20 21.53
C ALA A 386 6.62 -3.57 21.69
N TRP A 387 5.85 -4.65 21.56
CA TRP A 387 6.38 -6.00 21.63
C TRP A 387 7.31 -6.33 20.45
N LEU A 388 6.93 -5.99 19.21
CA LEU A 388 7.77 -6.18 18.02
C LEU A 388 9.11 -5.43 18.16
N ALA A 389 9.07 -4.17 18.60
CA ALA A 389 10.25 -3.36 18.82
C ALA A 389 11.16 -3.98 19.89
N LEU A 390 10.62 -4.43 21.03
CA LEU A 390 11.39 -5.09 22.09
C LEU A 390 12.02 -6.41 21.61
N SER A 391 11.31 -7.20 20.80
CA SER A 391 11.83 -8.46 20.27
C SER A 391 12.97 -8.25 19.26
N VAL A 392 12.82 -7.28 18.35
CA VAL A 392 13.90 -6.89 17.42
C VAL A 392 15.10 -6.30 18.19
N LEU A 393 14.88 -5.40 19.14
CA LEU A 393 15.95 -4.79 19.95
C LEU A 393 16.70 -5.82 20.80
N THR A 394 16.01 -6.81 21.38
CA THR A 394 16.68 -7.85 22.19
C THR A 394 17.48 -8.83 21.35
N SER A 395 17.01 -9.23 20.16
CA SER A 395 17.82 -10.03 19.22
C SER A 395 19.02 -9.24 18.68
N LEU A 396 18.87 -7.95 18.36
CA LEU A 396 19.99 -7.07 17.96
C LEU A 396 21.02 -6.91 19.09
N ALA A 397 20.58 -6.68 20.34
CA ALA A 397 21.49 -6.56 21.49
C ALA A 397 22.33 -7.83 21.73
N VAL A 398 21.78 -9.00 21.38
CA VAL A 398 22.53 -10.27 21.41
C VAL A 398 23.51 -10.37 20.25
N GLN A 399 23.10 -10.01 19.04
CA GLN A 399 23.95 -10.11 17.85
C GLN A 399 25.13 -9.12 17.89
N CYS A 400 24.93 -7.92 18.44
CA CYS A 400 25.98 -6.94 18.74
C CYS A 400 26.86 -7.32 19.96
N GLN A 401 26.67 -8.50 20.55
CA GLN A 401 27.37 -8.98 21.76
C GLN A 401 27.25 -8.07 23.00
N LEU A 402 26.26 -7.17 23.04
CA LEU A 402 25.99 -6.31 24.20
C LEU A 402 25.38 -7.13 25.37
N VAL A 403 24.61 -8.16 25.04
CA VAL A 403 23.98 -9.08 26.00
C VAL A 403 24.18 -10.52 25.53
N THR A 404 24.49 -11.44 26.45
CA THR A 404 24.62 -12.86 26.11
C THR A 404 23.28 -13.59 26.25
N PRO A 405 22.98 -14.63 25.43
CA PRO A 405 21.75 -15.43 25.57
C PRO A 405 21.58 -16.03 26.98
N LEU A 406 22.71 -16.35 27.64
CA LEU A 406 22.75 -16.86 29.02
C LEU A 406 22.28 -15.85 30.08
N GLN A 407 22.28 -14.54 29.79
CA GLN A 407 21.71 -13.51 30.66
C GLN A 407 20.19 -13.37 30.48
N LEU A 408 19.67 -13.71 29.30
CA LEU A 408 18.24 -13.64 28.95
C LEU A 408 17.47 -14.93 29.28
N TYR A 409 18.18 -16.07 29.32
CA TYR A 409 17.66 -17.40 29.64
C TYR A 409 16.79 -17.42 30.91
N PHE A 410 15.59 -17.98 30.81
CA PHE A 410 14.71 -18.13 31.95
C PHE A 410 15.01 -19.42 32.74
N SER A 411 15.09 -19.28 34.05
CA SER A 411 15.07 -20.39 35.00
C SER A 411 14.40 -19.90 36.26
N PHE A 412 13.44 -20.67 36.79
CA PHE A 412 12.68 -20.31 37.99
C PHE A 412 13.60 -19.97 39.18
N LYS A 413 14.66 -20.76 39.39
CA LYS A 413 15.66 -20.53 40.43
C LYS A 413 16.45 -19.23 40.19
N ALA A 414 16.84 -18.95 38.94
CA ALA A 414 17.58 -17.73 38.62
C ALA A 414 16.70 -16.47 38.77
N ALA A 415 15.46 -16.51 38.28
CA ALA A 415 14.55 -15.37 38.29
C ALA A 415 14.08 -15.03 39.71
N PHE A 416 13.57 -16.02 40.46
CA PHE A 416 12.90 -15.79 41.74
C PHE A 416 13.80 -16.09 42.95
N THR A 417 14.59 -17.17 42.96
CA THR A 417 15.45 -17.50 44.11
C THR A 417 16.72 -16.65 44.15
N ASN A 418 17.31 -16.34 42.99
CA ASN A 418 18.54 -15.54 42.90
C ASN A 418 18.29 -14.05 42.63
N MET A 419 17.04 -13.56 42.74
CA MET A 419 16.65 -12.15 42.58
C MET A 419 17.08 -11.53 41.23
N GLN A 420 16.85 -12.22 40.10
CA GLN A 420 17.13 -11.71 38.74
C GLN A 420 15.82 -11.54 37.93
N PRO A 421 14.92 -10.63 38.34
CA PRO A 421 13.55 -10.57 37.80
C PRO A 421 13.48 -10.22 36.31
N TRP A 422 14.48 -9.52 35.76
CA TRP A 422 14.53 -9.21 34.33
C TRP A 422 14.47 -10.46 33.44
N ARG A 423 14.99 -11.61 33.89
CA ARG A 423 14.91 -12.88 33.15
C ARG A 423 13.47 -13.34 32.89
N ALA A 424 12.55 -13.04 33.80
CA ALA A 424 11.14 -13.36 33.64
C ALA A 424 10.43 -12.43 32.63
N PHE A 425 11.02 -11.28 32.31
CA PHE A 425 10.53 -10.35 31.30
C PHE A 425 11.20 -10.59 29.93
N THR A 426 12.53 -10.61 29.89
CA THR A 426 13.32 -10.70 28.63
C THR A 426 13.11 -12.00 27.86
N THR A 427 12.74 -13.08 28.55
CA THR A 427 12.43 -14.39 27.96
C THR A 427 11.29 -14.37 26.94
N PHE A 428 10.41 -13.36 27.01
CA PHE A 428 9.28 -13.19 26.09
C PHE A 428 9.62 -12.43 24.80
N PHE A 429 10.75 -11.74 24.76
CA PHE A 429 11.15 -10.91 23.63
C PHE A 429 12.28 -11.54 22.81
N TYR A 430 13.15 -12.33 23.45
CA TYR A 430 14.25 -12.99 22.74
C TYR A 430 13.78 -14.27 22.01
N PHE A 431 13.80 -14.23 20.68
CA PHE A 431 13.40 -15.35 19.80
C PHE A 431 14.58 -16.23 19.34
N GLY A 432 15.82 -15.91 19.74
CA GLY A 432 17.02 -16.54 19.20
C GLY A 432 17.80 -15.61 18.28
N SER A 433 18.73 -16.20 17.54
CA SER A 433 19.49 -15.54 16.47
C SER A 433 18.58 -15.16 15.30
N ILE A 434 18.92 -14.07 14.61
CA ILE A 434 18.23 -13.62 13.40
C ILE A 434 18.28 -14.75 12.38
N SER A 435 17.11 -15.26 12.00
CA SER A 435 16.92 -16.47 11.22
C SER A 435 15.56 -16.44 10.53
N LEU A 436 15.36 -17.30 9.54
CA LEU A 436 14.07 -17.40 8.84
C LEU A 436 12.93 -17.80 9.79
N ASP A 437 13.22 -18.62 10.80
CA ASP A 437 12.28 -18.97 11.88
C ASP A 437 11.88 -17.74 12.72
N PHE A 438 12.86 -16.94 13.16
CA PHE A 438 12.62 -15.66 13.85
C PHE A 438 11.68 -14.75 13.05
N VAL A 439 11.91 -14.62 11.74
CA VAL A 439 11.10 -13.71 10.90
C VAL A 439 9.67 -14.23 10.74
N PHE A 440 9.46 -15.55 10.59
CA PHE A 440 8.09 -16.09 10.55
C PHE A 440 7.35 -15.91 11.87
N HIS A 441 7.99 -16.16 13.02
CA HIS A 441 7.38 -15.88 14.33
C HIS A 441 7.01 -14.39 14.47
N MET A 442 7.90 -13.48 14.04
CA MET A 442 7.65 -12.05 14.06
C MET A 442 6.49 -11.63 13.13
N PHE A 443 6.44 -12.19 11.91
CA PHE A 443 5.42 -11.89 10.91
C PHE A 443 4.03 -12.39 11.34
N PHE A 444 3.92 -13.66 11.77
CA PHE A 444 2.64 -14.21 12.21
C PHE A 444 2.17 -13.57 13.51
N PHE A 445 3.08 -13.26 14.45
CA PHE A 445 2.72 -12.43 15.60
C PHE A 445 2.20 -11.06 15.15
N MET A 446 2.95 -10.30 14.34
CA MET A 446 2.51 -8.98 13.85
C MET A 446 1.11 -9.04 13.26
N ARG A 447 0.88 -9.93 12.27
CA ARG A 447 -0.39 -10.02 11.53
C ARG A 447 -1.57 -10.28 12.46
N TYR A 448 -1.49 -11.32 13.30
CA TYR A 448 -2.63 -11.73 14.12
C TYR A 448 -2.77 -10.93 15.41
N SER A 449 -1.67 -10.42 15.98
CA SER A 449 -1.69 -9.43 17.08
C SER A 449 -2.35 -8.14 16.62
N ARG A 450 -1.94 -7.60 15.47
CA ARG A 450 -2.54 -6.39 14.87
C ARG A 450 -4.03 -6.58 14.62
N MET A 451 -4.41 -7.66 13.93
CA MET A 451 -5.83 -7.96 13.66
C MET A 451 -6.66 -8.06 14.93
N LEU A 452 -6.16 -8.68 16.01
CA LEU A 452 -6.86 -8.71 17.30
C LEU A 452 -6.95 -7.32 17.94
N GLU A 453 -5.85 -6.59 17.98
CA GLU A 453 -5.78 -5.27 18.63
C GLU A 453 -6.67 -4.24 17.90
N GLU A 454 -6.78 -4.32 16.57
CA GLU A 454 -7.65 -3.46 15.74
C GLU A 454 -9.12 -3.88 15.73
N SER A 455 -9.44 -5.17 15.56
CA SER A 455 -10.84 -5.64 15.48
C SER A 455 -11.44 -5.98 16.85
N SER A 456 -10.94 -7.03 17.50
CA SER A 456 -11.50 -7.58 18.75
C SER A 456 -11.31 -6.67 19.96
N PHE A 457 -10.30 -5.80 19.94
CA PHE A 457 -9.91 -4.95 21.06
C PHE A 457 -9.82 -3.47 20.67
N ALA A 458 -10.52 -3.06 19.60
CA ALA A 458 -10.53 -1.69 19.04
C ALA A 458 -10.53 -0.59 20.11
N ASN A 459 -11.51 -0.65 21.03
CA ASN A 459 -11.72 0.31 22.11
C ASN A 459 -11.25 -0.21 23.50
N LYS A 460 -10.58 -1.36 23.56
CA LYS A 460 -10.15 -2.03 24.81
C LYS A 460 -8.70 -2.53 24.73
N LYS A 461 -7.77 -1.65 24.35
CA LYS A 461 -6.33 -1.97 24.25
C LYS A 461 -5.73 -2.50 25.56
N ALA A 462 -6.22 -2.03 26.71
CA ALA A 462 -5.83 -2.51 28.03
C ALA A 462 -6.17 -4.01 28.22
N ASP A 463 -7.35 -4.46 27.79
CA ASP A 463 -7.74 -5.88 27.85
C ASP A 463 -6.85 -6.77 26.98
N TYR A 464 -6.38 -6.27 25.84
CA TYR A 464 -5.45 -7.00 24.97
C TYR A 464 -4.09 -7.19 25.65
N PHE A 465 -3.53 -6.13 26.21
CA PHE A 465 -2.30 -6.21 27.01
C PHE A 465 -2.46 -7.11 28.23
N TRP A 466 -3.61 -7.02 28.92
CA TRP A 466 -3.93 -7.83 30.09
C TRP A 466 -4.01 -9.33 29.76
N MET A 467 -4.65 -9.69 28.66
CA MET A 467 -4.69 -11.06 28.13
C MET A 467 -3.29 -11.60 27.81
N LEU A 468 -2.42 -10.79 27.17
CA LEU A 468 -1.02 -11.16 26.94
C LEU A 468 -0.27 -11.37 28.27
N LEU A 469 -0.49 -10.50 29.27
CA LEU A 469 0.15 -10.59 30.58
C LEU A 469 -0.30 -11.83 31.36
N GLN A 470 -1.60 -12.16 31.36
CA GLN A 470 -2.11 -13.39 31.97
C GLN A 470 -1.53 -14.65 31.30
N SER A 471 -1.42 -14.63 29.97
CA SER A 471 -0.82 -15.71 29.19
C SER A 471 0.68 -15.87 29.49
N ALA A 472 1.40 -14.76 29.64
CA ALA A 472 2.80 -14.74 30.07
C ALA A 472 2.98 -15.30 31.49
N VAL A 473 2.12 -14.93 32.45
CA VAL A 473 2.14 -15.49 33.81
C VAL A 473 1.88 -17.00 33.81
N LEU A 474 0.91 -17.48 33.01
CA LEU A 474 0.64 -18.91 32.87
C LEU A 474 1.84 -19.65 32.23
N LEU A 475 2.48 -19.05 31.22
CA LEU A 475 3.71 -19.59 30.60
C LEU A 475 4.89 -19.65 31.59
N LEU A 476 5.08 -18.64 32.45
CA LEU A 476 6.10 -18.68 33.51
C LEU A 476 5.83 -19.80 34.53
N ALA A 477 4.56 -20.07 34.85
CA ALA A 477 4.17 -21.14 35.76
C ALA A 477 4.35 -22.55 35.15
N LEU A 478 4.11 -22.70 33.84
CA LEU A 478 4.25 -23.98 33.12
C LEU A 478 5.69 -24.26 32.65
N SER A 479 6.51 -23.22 32.45
CA SER A 479 7.90 -23.34 31.97
C SER A 479 8.76 -24.38 32.71
N PRO A 480 8.75 -24.48 34.06
CA PRO A 480 9.55 -25.47 34.79
C PRO A 480 9.17 -26.92 34.50
N LEU A 481 7.94 -27.19 34.04
CA LEU A 481 7.47 -28.53 33.71
C LEU A 481 7.99 -28.99 32.33
N VAL A 482 8.14 -28.05 31.40
CA VAL A 482 8.51 -28.32 29.99
C VAL A 482 10.00 -28.06 29.73
N ASN A 483 10.73 -27.44 30.67
CA ASN A 483 12.15 -27.07 30.57
C ASN A 483 12.48 -26.19 29.35
N LEU A 484 11.57 -25.27 29.00
CA LEU A 484 11.76 -24.34 27.87
C LEU A 484 12.64 -23.15 28.28
N PRO A 485 13.74 -22.86 27.55
CA PRO A 485 14.70 -21.81 27.90
C PRO A 485 14.19 -20.38 27.66
N PHE A 486 13.31 -20.23 26.66
CA PHE A 486 12.74 -18.98 26.19
C PHE A 486 11.24 -19.17 25.97
N LEU A 487 10.44 -18.16 26.31
CA LEU A 487 8.97 -18.22 26.32
C LEU A 487 8.32 -17.29 25.28
N SER A 488 9.16 -16.67 24.46
CA SER A 488 8.86 -15.82 23.31
C SER A 488 7.95 -16.50 22.29
N SER A 489 8.38 -17.64 21.71
CA SER A 489 7.54 -18.37 20.75
C SER A 489 6.21 -18.89 21.33
N PRO A 490 6.19 -19.55 22.51
CA PRO A 490 4.92 -19.89 23.16
C PRO A 490 3.96 -18.70 23.33
N LEU A 491 4.46 -17.51 23.69
CA LEU A 491 3.62 -16.31 23.80
C LEU A 491 3.15 -15.81 22.43
N ALA A 492 3.99 -15.88 21.39
CA ALA A 492 3.62 -15.47 20.04
C ALA A 492 2.46 -16.29 19.47
N PHE A 493 2.38 -17.59 19.79
CA PHE A 493 1.27 -18.46 19.38
C PHE A 493 -0.07 -18.17 20.06
N VAL A 494 -0.09 -17.44 21.18
CA VAL A 494 -1.34 -17.14 21.91
C VAL A 494 -2.29 -16.23 21.10
N PRO A 495 -1.87 -15.06 20.58
CA PRO A 495 -2.69 -14.27 19.65
C PRO A 495 -3.12 -15.04 18.39
N ILE A 496 -2.23 -15.83 17.80
CA ILE A 496 -2.51 -16.62 16.60
C ILE A 496 -3.62 -17.65 16.87
N TYR A 497 -3.53 -18.34 18.01
CA TYR A 497 -4.55 -19.28 18.45
C TYR A 497 -5.88 -18.59 18.74
N LEU A 498 -5.86 -17.46 19.47
CA LEU A 498 -7.10 -16.76 19.81
C LEU A 498 -7.82 -16.21 18.58
N TRP A 499 -7.10 -15.59 17.65
CA TRP A 499 -7.66 -15.05 16.43
C TRP A 499 -8.26 -16.15 15.54
N SER A 500 -7.58 -17.29 15.42
CA SER A 500 -8.06 -18.42 14.60
C SER A 500 -9.34 -19.07 15.12
N ARG A 501 -9.53 -19.07 16.45
CA ARG A 501 -10.77 -19.56 17.09
C ARG A 501 -11.94 -18.58 16.99
N ARG A 502 -11.68 -17.29 16.80
CA ARG A 502 -12.72 -16.26 16.58
C ARG A 502 -13.22 -16.18 15.14
N HIS A 503 -12.41 -16.56 14.16
CA HIS A 503 -12.73 -16.47 12.73
C HIS A 503 -12.77 -17.84 12.04
N PRO A 504 -13.58 -18.81 12.53
CA PRO A 504 -13.46 -20.22 12.12
C PRO A 504 -13.80 -20.48 10.64
N SER A 505 -14.60 -19.61 10.02
CA SER A 505 -15.02 -19.70 8.62
C SER A 505 -14.05 -19.05 7.62
N THR A 506 -13.07 -18.27 8.09
CA THR A 506 -12.15 -17.55 7.20
C THR A 506 -11.15 -18.52 6.55
N PRO A 507 -11.09 -18.60 5.20
CA PRO A 507 -10.05 -19.32 4.50
C PRO A 507 -8.74 -18.52 4.53
N ILE A 508 -7.61 -19.21 4.72
CA ILE A 508 -6.28 -18.62 4.80
C ILE A 508 -5.38 -19.38 3.85
N SER A 509 -4.73 -18.67 2.92
CA SER A 509 -3.73 -19.27 2.05
C SER A 509 -2.35 -19.21 2.69
N LEU A 510 -1.80 -20.36 3.03
CA LEU A 510 -0.46 -20.49 3.60
C LEU A 510 0.57 -20.42 2.45
N PHE A 511 1.28 -19.29 2.38
CA PHE A 511 2.23 -18.91 1.31
C PHE A 511 1.66 -18.94 -0.11
N GLY A 512 0.35 -18.80 -0.30
CA GLY A 512 -0.29 -18.90 -1.62
C GLY A 512 -0.44 -20.33 -2.16
N LEU A 513 0.07 -21.35 -1.44
CA LEU A 513 0.17 -22.73 -1.93
C LEU A 513 -0.91 -23.65 -1.36
N VAL A 514 -1.30 -23.47 -0.10
CA VAL A 514 -2.23 -24.36 0.60
C VAL A 514 -3.29 -23.53 1.31
N THR A 515 -4.55 -23.66 0.90
CA THR A 515 -5.69 -23.04 1.59
C THR A 515 -6.14 -23.91 2.77
N ILE A 516 -6.15 -23.34 3.96
CA ILE A 516 -6.64 -23.95 5.20
C ILE A 516 -7.67 -23.03 5.87
N THR A 517 -8.65 -23.57 6.58
CA THR A 517 -9.53 -22.73 7.40
C THR A 517 -8.79 -22.29 8.66
N ALA A 518 -9.12 -21.09 9.18
CA ALA A 518 -8.39 -20.47 10.27
C ALA A 518 -8.09 -21.40 11.47
N PRO A 519 -9.00 -22.25 11.98
CA PRO A 519 -8.73 -23.07 13.17
C PRO A 519 -7.55 -24.04 13.05
N TYR A 520 -7.15 -24.40 11.83
CA TYR A 520 -6.00 -25.28 11.57
C TYR A 520 -4.67 -24.51 11.47
N LEU A 521 -4.71 -23.18 11.30
CA LEU A 521 -3.53 -22.32 11.15
C LEU A 521 -2.49 -22.52 12.25
N PRO A 522 -2.81 -22.50 13.57
CA PRO A 522 -1.77 -22.61 14.59
C PRO A 522 -1.02 -23.94 14.46
N LEU A 523 -1.73 -25.05 14.22
CA LEU A 523 -1.12 -26.37 14.04
C LEU A 523 -0.30 -26.47 12.75
N ALA A 524 -0.72 -25.83 11.66
CA ALA A 524 0.06 -25.72 10.44
C ALA A 524 1.37 -24.95 10.66
N LEU A 525 1.34 -23.88 11.47
CA LEU A 525 2.53 -23.10 11.83
C LEU A 525 3.47 -23.88 12.78
N VAL A 526 2.96 -24.68 13.72
CA VAL A 526 3.78 -25.63 14.50
C VAL A 526 4.49 -26.62 13.56
N GLY A 527 3.77 -27.17 12.56
CA GLY A 527 4.34 -28.08 11.57
C GLY A 527 5.46 -27.43 10.75
N LEU A 528 5.26 -26.17 10.34
CA LEU A 528 6.26 -25.35 9.66
C LEU A 528 7.49 -25.11 10.54
N ALA A 529 7.32 -24.66 11.79
CA ALA A 529 8.41 -24.42 12.73
C ALA A 529 9.20 -25.71 13.04
N TRP A 530 8.52 -26.86 13.15
CA TRP A 530 9.19 -28.16 13.30
C TRP A 530 10.05 -28.50 12.08
N MET A 531 9.52 -28.31 10.87
CA MET A 531 10.23 -28.59 9.61
C MET A 531 11.46 -27.69 9.44
N LEU A 532 11.36 -26.41 9.82
CA LEU A 532 12.45 -25.43 9.69
C LEU A 532 13.56 -25.63 10.72
N ASN A 533 13.21 -25.86 11.99
CA ASN A 533 14.20 -26.00 13.07
C ASN A 533 14.77 -27.43 13.16
N GLY A 534 14.12 -28.42 12.56
CA GLY A 534 14.49 -29.84 12.65
C GLY A 534 14.43 -30.44 14.07
N THR A 535 13.95 -29.69 15.06
CA THR A 535 13.95 -30.10 16.48
C THR A 535 12.55 -30.11 17.06
N TRP A 536 12.19 -31.21 17.72
CA TRP A 536 10.90 -31.34 18.44
C TRP A 536 10.74 -30.32 19.58
N ARG A 537 11.84 -29.80 20.13
CA ARG A 537 11.82 -28.84 21.25
C ARG A 537 11.22 -27.48 20.87
N ALA A 538 11.43 -27.00 19.64
CA ALA A 538 10.81 -25.79 19.13
C ALA A 538 9.28 -25.98 19.05
N ALA A 539 8.84 -27.00 18.31
CA ALA A 539 7.44 -27.37 18.15
C ALA A 539 6.71 -27.60 19.49
N ALA A 540 7.37 -28.20 20.49
CA ALA A 540 6.81 -28.37 21.82
C ALA A 540 6.55 -27.04 22.56
N GLY A 541 7.37 -26.01 22.32
CA GLY A 541 7.11 -24.65 22.80
C GLY A 541 5.89 -24.02 22.14
N ASP A 542 5.79 -24.16 20.81
CA ASP A 542 4.70 -23.59 20.03
C ASP A 542 3.35 -24.28 20.36
N LEU A 543 3.36 -25.59 20.60
CA LEU A 543 2.22 -26.36 21.12
C LEU A 543 1.83 -25.93 22.54
N LEU A 544 2.79 -25.62 23.42
CA LEU A 544 2.49 -25.04 24.74
C LEU A 544 1.82 -23.67 24.59
N GLY A 545 2.25 -22.86 23.62
CA GLY A 545 1.60 -21.60 23.24
C GLY A 545 0.16 -21.80 22.77
N CYS A 546 -0.09 -22.80 21.92
CA CYS A 546 -1.44 -23.18 21.50
C CYS A 546 -2.32 -23.65 22.67
N ALA A 547 -1.77 -24.40 23.61
CA ALA A 547 -2.49 -24.86 24.81
C ALA A 547 -2.86 -23.68 25.74
N VAL A 548 -1.92 -22.76 25.98
CA VAL A 548 -2.19 -21.51 26.73
C VAL A 548 -3.20 -20.64 26.00
N GLY A 549 -3.09 -20.52 24.68
CA GLY A 549 -4.06 -19.82 23.84
C GLY A 549 -5.47 -20.43 23.91
N HIS A 550 -5.57 -21.76 24.03
CA HIS A 550 -6.86 -22.43 24.24
C HIS A 550 -7.45 -22.12 25.63
N VAL A 551 -6.63 -22.13 26.68
CA VAL A 551 -7.08 -21.74 28.03
C VAL A 551 -7.53 -20.28 28.05
N ALA A 552 -6.78 -19.37 27.42
CA ALA A 552 -7.14 -17.96 27.29
C ALA A 552 -8.46 -17.78 26.52
N TRP A 553 -8.61 -18.40 25.35
CA TRP A 553 -9.86 -18.39 24.58
C TRP A 553 -11.05 -18.96 25.38
N PHE A 554 -10.87 -20.10 26.04
CA PHE A 554 -11.92 -20.74 26.81
C PHE A 554 -12.37 -19.87 28.00
N LEU A 555 -11.44 -19.38 28.82
CA LEU A 555 -11.77 -18.53 29.97
C LEU A 555 -12.40 -17.20 29.54
N ARG A 556 -11.98 -16.63 28.41
CA ARG A 556 -12.34 -15.26 28.03
C ARG A 556 -13.56 -15.14 27.13
N ASP A 557 -13.78 -16.14 26.26
CA ASP A 557 -14.82 -16.09 25.23
C ASP A 557 -15.93 -17.14 25.47
N VAL A 558 -15.62 -18.29 26.08
CA VAL A 558 -16.60 -19.37 26.36
C VAL A 558 -17.14 -19.27 27.78
N TRP A 559 -16.28 -19.27 28.79
CA TRP A 559 -16.68 -19.29 30.20
C TRP A 559 -17.46 -18.05 30.62
N THR A 560 -17.02 -16.87 30.18
CA THR A 560 -17.72 -15.59 30.35
C THR A 560 -19.13 -15.61 29.77
N ARG A 561 -19.29 -16.16 28.56
CA ARG A 561 -20.57 -16.20 27.83
C ARG A 561 -21.53 -17.24 28.39
N GLU A 562 -21.07 -18.46 28.65
CA GLU A 562 -21.93 -19.60 29.00
C GLU A 562 -22.17 -19.73 30.52
N MET A 563 -21.21 -19.36 31.37
CA MET A 563 -21.29 -19.60 32.83
C MET A 563 -21.53 -18.34 33.66
N VAL A 564 -20.92 -17.20 33.30
CA VAL A 564 -20.92 -16.00 34.14
C VAL A 564 -21.92 -14.94 33.67
N GLY A 565 -22.14 -14.81 32.36
CA GLY A 565 -23.06 -13.83 31.78
C GLY A 565 -22.59 -12.36 31.92
N GLY A 566 -21.31 -12.14 32.22
CA GLY A 566 -20.77 -10.80 32.50
C GLY A 566 -19.24 -10.76 32.52
N PRO A 567 -18.65 -9.55 32.69
CA PRO A 567 -17.22 -9.37 32.72
C PRO A 567 -16.58 -10.05 33.95
N THR A 568 -15.39 -10.61 33.73
CA THR A 568 -14.55 -11.27 34.74
C THR A 568 -13.14 -10.69 34.73
N PHE A 569 -12.37 -10.99 35.77
CA PHE A 569 -10.93 -10.72 35.86
C PHE A 569 -10.12 -11.27 34.67
N PHE A 570 -10.61 -12.31 33.99
CA PHE A 570 -9.97 -12.87 32.79
C PHE A 570 -10.33 -12.11 31.51
N SER A 571 -11.48 -11.44 31.46
CA SER A 571 -11.96 -10.73 30.27
C SER A 571 -11.62 -9.26 30.21
N GLU A 572 -11.64 -8.57 31.36
CA GLU A 572 -11.40 -7.12 31.46
C GLU A 572 -10.16 -6.82 32.30
N ALA A 573 -9.42 -5.80 31.90
CA ALA A 573 -8.26 -5.31 32.63
C ALA A 573 -8.66 -4.58 33.93
N PRO A 574 -7.87 -4.69 35.02
CA PRO A 574 -8.07 -3.88 36.22
C PRO A 574 -7.98 -2.38 35.90
N GLU A 575 -8.80 -1.57 36.58
CA GLU A 575 -8.98 -0.13 36.30
C GLU A 575 -7.67 0.67 36.21
N SER A 576 -6.62 0.26 36.94
CA SER A 576 -5.29 0.87 36.91
C SER A 576 -4.62 0.86 35.53
N LEU A 577 -4.90 -0.14 34.69
CA LEU A 577 -4.43 -0.20 33.30
C LEU A 577 -5.32 0.60 32.34
N THR A 578 -6.57 0.84 32.72
CA THR A 578 -7.57 1.58 31.93
C THR A 578 -7.40 3.08 32.12
N THR A 579 -7.28 3.56 33.36
CA THR A 579 -7.17 5.00 33.69
C THR A 579 -5.87 5.67 33.21
N SER A 580 -4.79 4.91 32.97
CA SER A 580 -3.52 5.49 32.51
C SER A 580 -3.53 5.99 31.06
N SER A 581 -4.64 5.79 30.32
CA SER A 581 -4.73 6.10 28.88
C SER A 581 -5.62 7.29 28.50
N PHE A 582 -6.39 7.87 29.42
CA PHE A 582 -7.16 9.10 29.16
C PHE A 582 -7.20 10.02 30.37
N THR A 583 -6.47 11.15 30.28
CA THR A 583 -6.75 12.33 31.12
C THR A 583 -6.59 13.62 30.32
N VAL A 584 -7.28 13.70 29.18
CA VAL A 584 -7.73 15.00 28.69
C VAL A 584 -8.85 15.44 29.61
N ARG A 585 -8.57 16.37 30.53
CA ARG A 585 -9.59 17.00 31.38
C ARG A 585 -10.54 17.81 30.49
N ASN A 586 -11.69 17.25 30.14
CA ASN A 586 -12.84 18.06 29.78
C ASN A 586 -13.30 18.82 31.03
N GLY A 587 -12.86 20.07 31.14
CA GLY A 587 -13.29 20.98 32.19
C GLY A 587 -14.71 21.46 31.91
N THR A 588 -15.71 20.72 32.40
CA THR A 588 -17.08 21.24 32.53
C THR A 588 -17.12 22.25 33.67
N SER A 589 -17.11 23.54 33.32
CA SER A 589 -17.45 24.59 34.28
C SER A 589 -18.94 24.51 34.65
N PRO A 590 -19.30 24.51 35.94
CA PRO A 590 -20.69 24.72 36.33
C PRO A 590 -21.06 26.19 36.07
N GLN A 591 -22.14 26.44 35.32
CA GLN A 591 -22.74 27.78 35.33
C GLN A 591 -23.40 28.03 36.69
N PRO A 592 -23.17 29.19 37.33
CA PRO A 592 -24.05 29.70 38.37
C PRO A 592 -25.30 30.35 37.75
N ASN A 593 -26.39 30.34 38.52
CA ASN A 593 -27.73 30.85 38.23
C ASN A 593 -27.80 32.21 37.52
#